data_AF-A0A9D7SFR8-F1
#
_entry.id   AF-A0A9D7SFR8-F1
#
_cell.length_a   1.000
_cell.length_b   1.000
_cell.length_c   1.000
_cell.angle_alpha   90.00
_cell.angle_beta   90.00
_cell.angle_gamma   90.00
#
_symmetry.space_group_name_H-M   'P 1'
#
loop_
_entity.id
_entity.type
_entity.pdbx_description
1 polymer ?
#
loop_
_entity_poly.entity_id
_entity_poly.type
_entity_poly.pdbx_seq_one_letter_code
_entity_poly.pdbx_strand_id
1 'polypeptide(L)'
;MKFTPLIFTPALILSLAAAPASKGEFLLLRQEIVAARKALVDMVLYREKRGTEQQALVKASADKVSATLVKLQAPAGKVAEFNELRSTWSAFKQTREKELVPAILAGERDRYDKLAAGIQKERLDRLYSLISALEQ
;
A
#
# COMPACT_ATOMS: atom_id res chain seq x y z
N MET A 1 50.30 34.13 34.31
CA MET A 1 48.96 33.51 34.29
C MET A 1 48.32 33.80 32.94
N LYS A 2 47.99 32.77 32.15
CA LYS A 2 47.26 32.91 30.88
C LYS A 2 45.97 32.10 31.03
N PHE A 3 44.83 32.79 31.09
CA PHE A 3 43.51 32.18 31.10
C PHE A 3 42.98 32.18 29.67
N THR A 4 42.74 30.99 29.13
CA THR A 4 42.05 30.79 27.85
C THR A 4 40.63 30.33 28.17
N PRO A 5 39.56 31.02 27.72
CA PRO A 5 38.20 30.55 27.97
C PRO A 5 37.82 29.49 26.94
N LEU A 6 37.46 28.31 27.43
CA LEU A 6 36.85 27.23 26.66
C LEU A 6 35.38 27.61 26.40
N ILE A 7 35.08 28.04 25.18
CA ILE A 7 33.70 28.33 24.74
C ILE A 7 33.02 26.99 24.43
N PHE A 8 32.05 26.62 25.28
CA PHE A 8 31.22 25.44 25.09
C PHE A 8 29.99 25.84 24.26
N THR A 9 30.01 25.58 22.95
CA THR A 9 28.84 25.73 22.07
C THR A 9 27.90 24.53 22.28
N PRO A 10 26.65 24.72 22.73
CA PRO A 10 25.69 23.63 22.76
C PRO A 10 25.21 23.33 21.33
N ALA A 11 25.54 22.13 20.84
CA ALA A 11 24.97 21.58 19.62
C ALA A 11 23.46 21.36 19.83
N LEU A 12 22.65 22.20 19.22
CA LEU A 12 21.20 22.06 19.15
C LEU A 12 20.88 20.86 18.26
N ILE A 13 20.65 19.70 18.86
CA ILE A 13 20.15 18.51 18.17
C ILE A 13 18.67 18.77 17.87
N LEU A 14 18.38 19.18 16.63
CA LEU A 14 17.02 19.27 16.11
C LEU A 14 16.49 17.84 15.94
N SER A 15 15.81 17.32 16.97
CA SER A 15 15.07 16.06 16.84
C SER A 15 13.93 16.27 15.85
N LEU A 16 14.08 15.73 14.64
CA LEU A 16 13.03 15.69 13.63
C LEU A 16 11.92 14.75 14.14
N ALA A 17 10.99 15.30 14.93
CA ALA A 17 9.79 14.57 15.33
C ALA A 17 9.01 14.27 14.04
N ALA A 18 8.92 12.99 13.68
CA ALA A 18 8.15 12.58 12.53
C ALA A 18 6.67 12.85 12.81
N ALA A 19 6.07 13.72 11.98
CA ALA A 19 4.68 14.09 12.13
C ALA A 19 3.78 12.90 11.72
N PRO A 20 2.65 12.68 12.41
CA PRO A 20 1.68 11.68 11.99
C PRO A 20 1.19 12.00 10.57
N ALA A 21 0.90 10.96 9.79
CA ALA A 21 0.46 11.14 8.41
C ALA A 21 -0.82 11.99 8.36
N SER A 22 -0.82 12.95 7.44
CA SER A 22 -1.96 13.83 7.19
C SER A 22 -3.08 13.10 6.44
N LYS A 23 -4.32 13.60 6.60
CA LYS A 23 -5.50 13.10 5.87
C LYS A 23 -5.29 13.03 4.34
N GLY A 24 -4.50 13.94 3.77
CA GLY A 24 -4.18 13.95 2.34
C GLY A 24 -3.37 12.74 1.88
N GLU A 25 -2.53 12.18 2.75
CA GLU A 25 -1.70 11.04 2.41
C GLU A 25 -2.49 9.72 2.38
N PHE A 26 -3.51 9.57 3.24
CA PHE A 26 -4.44 8.44 3.17
C PHE A 26 -5.38 8.51 1.96
N LEU A 27 -5.78 9.72 1.54
CA LEU A 27 -6.51 9.92 0.29
C LEU A 27 -5.67 9.49 -0.94
N LEU A 28 -4.39 9.88 -0.97
CA LEU A 28 -3.47 9.43 -2.02
C LEU A 28 -3.33 7.90 -2.02
N LEU A 29 -3.16 7.29 -0.84
CA LEU A 29 -3.09 5.83 -0.70
C LEU A 29 -4.35 5.15 -1.26
N ARG A 30 -5.54 5.69 -0.98
CA ARG A 30 -6.82 5.20 -1.53
C ARG A 30 -6.80 5.20 -3.05
N GLN A 31 -6.37 6.28 -3.67
CA GLN A 31 -6.29 6.41 -5.13
C GLN A 31 -5.32 5.40 -5.73
N GLU A 32 -4.18 5.18 -5.09
CA GLU A 32 -3.20 4.19 -5.55
C GLU A 32 -3.72 2.75 -5.46
N ILE A 33 -4.48 2.42 -4.40
CA ILE A 33 -5.15 1.12 -4.27
C ILE A 33 -6.24 0.94 -5.34
N VAL A 34 -7.01 1.99 -5.64
CA VAL A 34 -7.98 1.97 -6.76
C VAL A 34 -7.27 1.71 -8.08
N ALA A 35 -6.14 2.37 -8.34
CA ALA A 35 -5.35 2.14 -9.55
C ALA A 35 -4.83 0.70 -9.64
N ALA A 36 -4.32 0.15 -8.53
CA ALA A 36 -3.87 -1.24 -8.46
C ALA A 36 -5.01 -2.24 -8.71
N ARG A 37 -6.20 -2.00 -8.14
CA ARG A 37 -7.39 -2.82 -8.42
C ARG A 37 -7.80 -2.71 -9.87
N LYS A 38 -7.82 -1.51 -10.45
CA LYS A 38 -8.20 -1.31 -11.85
C LYS A 38 -7.28 -2.08 -12.79
N ALA A 39 -5.96 -2.00 -12.58
CA ALA A 39 -5.01 -2.75 -13.38
C ALA A 39 -5.27 -4.27 -13.31
N LEU A 40 -5.57 -4.79 -12.12
CA LEU A 40 -5.85 -6.21 -11.93
C LEU A 40 -7.19 -6.63 -12.56
N VAL A 41 -8.25 -5.83 -12.40
CA VAL A 41 -9.57 -6.08 -13.01
C VAL A 41 -9.47 -6.06 -14.54
N ASP A 42 -8.69 -5.14 -15.10
CA ASP A 42 -8.48 -5.09 -16.55
C ASP A 42 -7.87 -6.42 -17.06
N MET A 43 -6.95 -7.07 -16.32
CA MET A 43 -6.45 -8.42 -16.69
C MET A 43 -7.52 -9.52 -16.63
N VAL A 44 -8.43 -9.43 -15.65
CA VAL A 44 -9.52 -10.40 -15.46
C VAL A 44 -10.51 -10.30 -16.62
N LEU A 45 -11.00 -9.09 -16.88
CA LEU A 45 -12.08 -8.83 -17.85
C LEU A 45 -11.63 -8.90 -19.31
N TYR A 46 -10.42 -8.42 -19.61
CA TYR A 46 -9.95 -8.22 -20.98
C TYR A 46 -8.82 -9.20 -21.31
N ARG A 47 -9.14 -10.22 -22.11
CA ARG A 47 -8.18 -11.28 -22.45
C ARG A 47 -6.96 -10.75 -23.21
N GLU A 48 -7.18 -9.76 -24.07
CA GLU A 48 -6.15 -9.05 -24.83
C GLU A 48 -5.18 -8.26 -23.95
N LYS A 49 -5.60 -7.90 -22.72
CA LYS A 49 -4.76 -7.20 -21.73
C LYS A 49 -4.02 -8.16 -20.79
N ARG A 50 -3.73 -9.40 -21.20
CA ARG A 50 -2.96 -10.35 -20.36
C ARG A 50 -1.46 -10.39 -20.71
N GLY A 51 -1.04 -9.56 -21.67
CA GLY A 51 0.35 -9.42 -22.08
C GLY A 51 1.27 -8.79 -21.03
N THR A 52 2.55 -8.68 -21.38
CA THR A 52 3.63 -8.20 -20.50
C THR A 52 3.41 -6.77 -19.99
N GLU A 53 2.85 -5.89 -20.82
CA GLU A 53 2.57 -4.49 -20.44
C GLU A 53 1.60 -4.40 -19.26
N GLN A 54 0.46 -5.11 -19.34
CA GLN A 54 -0.52 -5.08 -18.27
C GLN A 54 0.00 -5.79 -17.01
N GLN A 55 0.76 -6.89 -17.16
CA GLN A 55 1.41 -7.55 -16.02
C GLN A 55 2.37 -6.61 -15.29
N ALA A 56 3.17 -5.84 -16.05
CA ALA A 56 4.06 -4.82 -15.52
C ALA A 56 3.26 -3.71 -14.81
N LEU A 57 2.15 -3.23 -15.40
CA LEU A 57 1.29 -2.23 -14.78
C LEU A 57 0.67 -2.72 -13.47
N VAL A 58 0.20 -3.97 -13.43
CA VAL A 58 -0.34 -4.63 -12.24
C VAL A 58 0.72 -4.72 -11.15
N LYS A 59 1.97 -5.04 -11.49
CA LYS A 59 3.09 -5.02 -10.54
C LYS A 59 3.44 -3.61 -10.06
N ALA A 60 3.65 -2.68 -10.98
CA ALA A 60 4.09 -1.32 -10.69
C ALA A 60 3.08 -0.56 -9.82
N SER A 61 1.78 -0.69 -10.12
CA SER A 61 0.72 -0.09 -9.30
C SER A 61 0.67 -0.65 -7.88
N ALA A 62 0.85 -1.97 -7.70
CA ALA A 62 0.95 -2.58 -6.38
C ALA A 62 2.23 -2.13 -5.63
N ASP A 63 3.37 -2.07 -6.31
CA ASP A 63 4.61 -1.61 -5.70
C ASP A 63 4.55 -0.15 -5.27
N LYS A 64 3.81 0.69 -6.01
CA LYS A 64 3.54 2.08 -5.63
C LYS A 64 2.80 2.17 -4.28
N VAL A 65 1.73 1.40 -4.10
CA VAL A 65 1.00 1.32 -2.83
C VAL A 65 1.91 0.86 -1.70
N SER A 66 2.73 -0.17 -1.92
CA SER A 66 3.73 -0.64 -0.94
C SER A 66 4.73 0.47 -0.58
N ALA A 67 5.23 1.23 -1.56
CA ALA A 67 6.16 2.33 -1.33
C ALA A 67 5.53 3.47 -0.51
N THR A 68 4.26 3.78 -0.76
CA THR A 68 3.49 4.76 0.01
C THR A 68 3.29 4.27 1.45
N LEU A 69 2.83 3.04 1.65
CA LEU A 69 2.62 2.46 2.99
C LEU A 69 3.87 2.42 3.87
N VAL A 70 5.07 2.29 3.29
CA VAL A 70 6.34 2.34 4.03
C VAL A 70 6.61 3.73 4.59
N LYS A 71 6.21 4.79 3.87
CA LYS A 71 6.42 6.19 4.28
C LYS A 71 5.38 6.69 5.29
N LEU A 72 4.18 6.13 5.25
CA LEU A 72 3.09 6.53 6.16
C LEU A 72 3.38 6.14 7.61
N GLN A 73 2.92 7.00 8.50
CA GLN A 73 2.86 6.75 9.93
C GLN A 73 1.42 6.60 10.37
N ALA A 74 1.20 5.78 11.40
CA ALA A 74 -0.12 5.66 12.00
C ALA A 74 -0.55 7.01 12.60
N PRO A 75 -1.81 7.44 12.39
CA PRO A 75 -2.39 8.53 13.17
C PRO A 75 -2.38 8.20 14.67
N ALA A 76 -2.39 9.23 15.51
CA ALA A 76 -2.44 9.06 16.96
C ALA A 76 -3.67 8.23 17.36
N GLY A 77 -3.46 7.19 18.17
CA GLY A 77 -4.54 6.27 18.61
C GLY A 77 -5.01 5.27 17.55
N LYS A 78 -4.41 5.24 16.35
CA LYS A 78 -4.83 4.38 15.22
C LYS A 78 -3.78 3.35 14.78
N VAL A 79 -2.85 3.00 15.67
CA VAL A 79 -1.75 2.07 15.38
C VAL A 79 -2.26 0.68 15.01
N ALA A 80 -3.33 0.22 15.65
CA ALA A 80 -3.92 -1.08 15.36
C ALA A 80 -4.51 -1.13 13.94
N GLU A 81 -5.33 -0.15 13.57
CA GLU A 81 -5.91 -0.04 12.24
C GLU A 81 -4.85 0.12 11.15
N PHE A 82 -3.79 0.90 11.42
CA PHE A 82 -2.68 1.06 10.48
C PHE A 82 -1.88 -0.25 10.27
N ASN A 83 -1.65 -1.01 11.35
CA ASN A 83 -0.99 -2.31 11.24
C ASN A 83 -1.87 -3.33 10.48
N GLU A 84 -3.17 -3.31 10.72
CA GLU A 84 -4.13 -4.14 9.99
C GLU A 84 -4.18 -3.76 8.51
N LEU A 85 -4.10 -2.47 8.18
CA LEU A 85 -4.03 -2.00 6.80
C LEU A 85 -2.79 -2.58 6.10
N ARG A 86 -1.63 -2.51 6.74
CA ARG A 86 -0.37 -3.06 6.22
C ARG A 86 -0.44 -4.57 6.03
N SER A 87 -0.98 -5.32 7.00
CA SER A 87 -1.10 -6.77 6.90
C SER A 87 -2.10 -7.19 5.81
N THR A 88 -3.23 -6.50 5.72
CA THR A 88 -4.26 -6.74 4.68
C THR A 88 -3.69 -6.45 3.29
N TRP A 89 -2.92 -5.38 3.12
CA TRP A 89 -2.26 -5.05 1.86
C TRP A 89 -1.24 -6.13 1.47
N SER A 90 -0.44 -6.60 2.43
CA SER A 90 0.53 -7.68 2.21
C SER A 90 -0.17 -8.95 1.71
N ALA A 91 -1.27 -9.35 2.35
CA ALA A 91 -2.07 -10.50 1.94
C ALA A 91 -2.67 -10.30 0.53
N PHE A 92 -3.25 -9.13 0.25
CA PHE A 92 -3.77 -8.77 -1.09
C PHE A 92 -2.69 -8.95 -2.16
N LYS A 93 -1.49 -8.38 -1.95
CA LYS A 93 -0.34 -8.48 -2.85
C LYS A 93 0.10 -9.94 -3.03
N GLN A 94 0.19 -10.72 -1.95
CA GLN A 94 0.61 -12.11 -1.99
C GLN A 94 -0.33 -12.99 -2.82
N THR A 95 -1.64 -12.91 -2.59
CA THR A 95 -2.61 -13.68 -3.40
C THR A 95 -2.63 -13.22 -4.84
N ARG A 96 -2.39 -11.94 -5.11
CA ARG A 96 -2.29 -11.42 -6.48
C ARG A 96 -1.13 -12.08 -7.22
N GLU A 97 0.05 -12.09 -6.61
CA GLU A 97 1.29 -12.55 -7.22
C GLU A 97 1.37 -14.08 -7.32
N LYS A 98 0.95 -14.79 -6.28
CA LYS A 98 1.14 -16.24 -6.18
C LYS A 98 -0.01 -17.06 -6.74
N GLU A 99 -1.19 -16.48 -6.85
CA GLU A 99 -2.41 -17.24 -7.16
C GLU A 99 -3.18 -16.63 -8.33
N LEU A 100 -3.62 -15.38 -8.20
CA LEU A 100 -4.56 -14.79 -9.15
C LEU A 100 -3.92 -14.51 -10.52
N VAL A 101 -2.78 -13.81 -10.57
CA VAL A 101 -2.10 -13.54 -11.85
C VAL A 101 -1.71 -14.84 -12.54
N PRO A 102 -1.09 -15.84 -11.87
CA PRO A 102 -0.85 -17.14 -12.47
C PRO A 102 -2.11 -17.82 -13.03
N ALA A 103 -3.21 -17.83 -12.29
CA ALA A 103 -4.47 -18.42 -12.76
C ALA A 103 -5.05 -17.69 -13.99
N ILE A 104 -4.95 -16.36 -14.04
CA ILE A 104 -5.38 -15.56 -15.22
C ILE A 104 -4.54 -15.93 -16.46
N LEU A 105 -3.23 -16.07 -16.29
CA LEU A 105 -2.30 -16.40 -17.38
C LEU A 105 -2.45 -17.86 -17.84
N ALA A 106 -2.75 -18.77 -16.92
CA ALA A 106 -3.07 -20.17 -17.22
C ALA A 106 -4.47 -20.34 -17.85
N GLY A 107 -5.31 -19.30 -17.85
CA GLY A 107 -6.67 -19.35 -18.38
C GLY A 107 -7.67 -20.10 -17.49
N GLU A 108 -7.34 -20.33 -16.23
CA GLU A 108 -8.16 -21.06 -15.24
C GLU A 108 -9.34 -20.22 -14.75
N ARG A 109 -10.37 -20.04 -15.60
CA ARG A 109 -11.47 -19.09 -15.39
C ARG A 109 -12.15 -19.20 -14.03
N ASP A 110 -12.67 -20.38 -13.69
CA ASP A 110 -13.40 -20.58 -12.44
C ASP A 110 -12.53 -20.24 -11.23
N ARG A 111 -11.22 -20.54 -11.31
CA ARG A 111 -10.28 -20.24 -10.24
C ARG A 111 -10.01 -18.74 -10.12
N TYR A 112 -9.68 -18.06 -11.22
CA TYR A 112 -9.39 -16.63 -11.14
C TYR A 112 -10.64 -15.80 -10.81
N ASP A 113 -11.83 -16.21 -11.26
CA ASP A 113 -13.08 -15.55 -10.91
C ASP A 113 -13.37 -15.69 -9.41
N LYS A 114 -13.20 -16.90 -8.85
CA LYS A 114 -13.33 -17.13 -7.40
C LYS A 114 -12.33 -16.31 -6.58
N LEU A 115 -11.07 -16.25 -7.01
CA LEU A 115 -10.03 -15.46 -6.35
C LEU A 115 -10.30 -13.95 -6.43
N ALA A 116 -10.74 -13.45 -7.59
CA ALA A 116 -10.95 -12.03 -7.84
C ALA A 116 -12.23 -11.49 -7.19
N ALA A 117 -13.32 -12.27 -7.20
CA ALA A 117 -14.63 -11.90 -6.67
C ALA A 117 -14.82 -12.25 -5.18
N GLY A 118 -14.12 -13.26 -4.67
CA GLY A 118 -14.08 -13.59 -3.26
C GLY A 118 -12.91 -12.91 -2.55
N ILE A 119 -11.80 -13.65 -2.41
CA ILE A 119 -10.66 -13.28 -1.55
C ILE A 119 -10.13 -11.86 -1.82
N GLN A 120 -9.90 -11.50 -3.08
CA GLN A 120 -9.34 -10.19 -3.40
C GLN A 120 -10.35 -9.05 -3.23
N LYS A 121 -11.64 -9.32 -3.40
CA LYS A 121 -12.68 -8.32 -3.16
C LYS A 121 -12.83 -8.05 -1.66
N GLU A 122 -12.92 -9.09 -0.85
CA GLU A 122 -13.05 -8.96 0.61
C GLU A 122 -11.87 -8.19 1.22
N ARG A 123 -10.64 -8.50 0.80
CA ARG A 123 -9.44 -7.77 1.24
C ARG A 123 -9.46 -6.32 0.78
N LEU A 124 -9.91 -6.04 -0.44
CA LEU A 124 -10.05 -4.68 -0.94
C LEU A 124 -11.09 -3.87 -0.16
N ASP A 125 -12.25 -4.46 0.11
CA ASP A 125 -13.30 -3.83 0.90
C ASP A 125 -12.78 -3.53 2.33
N ARG A 126 -11.98 -4.44 2.90
CA ARG A 126 -11.31 -4.21 4.19
C ARG A 126 -10.28 -3.08 4.14
N LEU A 127 -9.44 -3.02 3.09
CA LEU A 127 -8.51 -1.90 2.89
C LEU A 127 -9.24 -0.56 2.84
N TYR A 128 -10.35 -0.47 2.09
CA TYR A 128 -11.12 0.77 2.02
C TYR A 128 -11.74 1.17 3.35
N SER A 129 -12.26 0.20 4.11
CA SER A 129 -12.78 0.43 5.47
C SER A 129 -11.70 0.98 6.41
N LEU A 130 -10.50 0.38 6.39
CA LEU A 130 -9.38 0.80 7.22
C LEU A 130 -8.87 2.20 6.84
N ILE A 131 -8.75 2.50 5.53
CA ILE A 131 -8.36 3.84 5.08
C ILE A 131 -9.39 4.88 5.52
N SER A 132 -10.70 4.59 5.39
CA SER A 132 -11.75 5.49 5.88
C SER A 132 -11.66 5.74 7.39
N ALA A 133 -11.21 4.76 8.17
CA ALA A 133 -11.02 4.91 9.62
C ALA A 133 -9.74 5.68 9.99
N LEU A 134 -8.74 5.70 9.09
CA LEU A 134 -7.47 6.41 9.25
C LEU A 134 -7.51 7.85 8.69
N GLU A 135 -8.49 8.17 7.85
CA GLU A 135 -8.76 9.52 7.33
C GLU A 135 -9.54 10.42 8.32
N GLN A 136 -10.03 9.86 9.43
CA GLN A 136 -10.81 10.53 10.48
C GLN A 136 -9.92 11.07 11.58
#